data_AF-A0A1S4F6F0-F1
#
_entry.id   AF-A0A1S4F6F0-F1
#
_cell.length_a   1.000
_cell.length_b   1.000
_cell.length_c   1.000
_cell.angle_alpha   90.00
_cell.angle_beta   90.00
_cell.angle_gamma   90.00
#
_symmetry.space_group_name_H-M   'P 1'
#
loop_
_entity.id
_entity.type
_entity.pdbx_description
1 polymer ?
#
loop_
_entity_poly.entity_id
_entity_poly.type
_entity_poly.pdbx_seq_one_letter_code
_entity_poly.pdbx_strand_id
1 'polypeptide(L)'
;MADIEQAEDILRPLSRQELVILEDLYFKKCPIELPFYFIVKNQLTWDDQLKQTHVEERCLSARAYLKFYTPRCGNPKETGTFIAITGEEDPTIYFQTLQEEPSQLLKYLTESSYIDYRCNPVFAAVSDQHLDILNRILDKVNCTPDILSDCSYYMMTNEEALLQSYEIPKDVIMRELEPSHSTLMNELWPHRYPNSEKYIELLIKLNGGLGLFNKDSGEIVGWVLKNEFAGVGHLQIMPNHRQKGYGMILAKAMTKRIAQQDGGIVNAFIVDKNTNSRLLFDKLGYKLVAGSNWIRASFSQ
;
A
#
# COMPACT_ATOMS: atom_id res chain seq x y z
N MET A 1 0.93 39.58 -28.02
CA MET A 1 0.71 38.19 -27.57
C MET A 1 1.96 37.80 -26.81
N ALA A 2 1.91 37.91 -25.49
CA ALA A 2 3.00 37.43 -24.65
C ALA A 2 2.82 35.93 -24.50
N ASP A 3 3.81 35.15 -24.95
CA ASP A 3 3.96 33.77 -24.54
C ASP A 3 4.04 33.76 -23.00
N ILE A 4 2.97 33.31 -22.36
CA ILE A 4 3.00 33.02 -20.93
C ILE A 4 3.91 31.80 -20.81
N GLU A 5 5.17 32.02 -20.47
CA GLU A 5 6.05 30.96 -19.94
C GLU A 5 5.24 30.23 -18.87
N GLN A 6 4.87 28.98 -19.15
CA GLN A 6 4.19 28.14 -18.19
C GLN A 6 5.20 27.92 -17.07
N ALA A 7 5.01 28.62 -15.95
CA ALA A 7 5.91 28.52 -14.80
C ALA A 7 6.05 27.03 -14.43
N GLU A 8 7.30 26.57 -14.31
CA GLU A 8 7.54 25.16 -13.97
C GLU A 8 6.90 24.83 -12.62
N ASP A 9 6.34 23.61 -12.51
CA ASP A 9 5.71 23.14 -11.28
C ASP A 9 6.66 23.24 -10.07
N ILE A 10 6.16 23.54 -8.88
CA ILE A 10 6.99 23.60 -7.66
C ILE A 10 7.64 22.25 -7.31
N LEU A 11 7.10 21.15 -7.84
CA LEU A 11 7.65 19.81 -7.73
C LEU A 11 8.36 19.39 -9.03
N ARG A 12 9.27 18.43 -8.91
CA ARG A 12 9.89 17.72 -10.03
C ARG A 12 9.83 16.21 -9.80
N PRO A 13 9.84 15.38 -10.85
CA PRO A 13 9.94 13.93 -10.69
C PRO A 13 11.25 13.54 -10.00
N LEU A 14 11.17 12.50 -9.16
CA LEU A 14 12.32 11.82 -8.58
C LEU A 14 12.93 10.87 -9.60
N SER A 15 14.25 10.88 -9.73
CA SER A 15 14.98 9.86 -10.47
C SER A 15 15.01 8.55 -9.70
N ARG A 16 15.23 7.43 -10.41
CA ARG A 16 15.39 6.12 -9.76
C ARG A 16 16.51 6.09 -8.71
N GLN A 17 17.62 6.79 -8.96
CA GLN A 17 18.72 6.86 -7.99
C GLN A 17 18.30 7.62 -6.72
N GLU A 18 17.49 8.67 -6.85
CA GLU A 18 16.95 9.37 -5.69
C GLU A 18 15.94 8.52 -4.93
N LEU A 19 15.13 7.70 -5.60
CA LEU A 19 14.22 6.75 -4.95
C LEU A 19 14.96 5.70 -4.12
N VAL A 20 16.06 5.15 -4.63
CA VAL A 20 16.91 4.21 -3.86
C VAL A 20 17.48 4.88 -2.61
N ILE A 21 17.85 6.16 -2.69
CA ILE A 21 18.33 6.91 -1.52
C ILE A 21 17.19 7.18 -0.54
N LEU A 22 16.00 7.49 -1.04
CA LEU A 22 14.81 7.71 -0.23
C LEU A 22 14.40 6.42 0.50
N GLU A 23 14.49 5.27 -0.15
CA GLU A 23 14.27 3.95 0.46
C GLU A 23 15.19 3.72 1.66
N ASP A 24 16.51 3.91 1.49
CA ASP A 24 17.50 3.76 2.56
C ASP A 24 17.28 4.76 3.70
N LEU A 25 16.91 6.00 3.36
CA LEU A 25 16.62 7.04 4.33
C LEU A 25 15.43 6.66 5.23
N TYR A 26 14.33 6.19 4.63
CA TYR A 26 13.16 5.74 5.40
C TYR A 26 13.41 4.45 6.16
N PHE A 27 14.18 3.51 5.61
CA PHE A 27 14.56 2.30 6.32
C PHE A 27 15.27 2.61 7.65
N LYS A 28 16.19 3.59 7.65
CA LYS A 28 16.89 4.06 8.86
C LYS A 28 15.97 4.72 9.90
N LYS A 29 14.74 5.08 9.52
CA LYS A 29 13.73 5.68 10.39
C LYS A 29 12.63 4.69 10.79
N CYS A 30 12.73 3.42 10.39
CA CYS A 30 11.88 2.37 10.91
C CYS A 30 12.04 2.23 12.44
N PRO A 31 10.96 1.94 13.17
CA PRO A 31 9.66 1.53 12.66
C PRO A 31 8.70 2.69 12.37
N ILE A 32 9.03 3.93 12.72
CA ILE A 32 8.09 5.08 12.58
C ILE A 32 7.68 5.28 11.11
N GLU A 33 8.64 5.20 10.20
CA GLU A 33 8.45 5.45 8.76
C GLU A 33 8.19 4.19 7.93
N LEU A 34 7.75 3.11 8.58
CA LEU A 34 7.55 1.80 7.96
C LEU A 34 6.71 1.83 6.67
N PRO A 35 5.56 2.54 6.62
CA PRO A 35 4.72 2.57 5.41
C PRO A 35 5.45 3.16 4.21
N PHE A 36 6.23 4.21 4.45
CA PHE A 36 6.91 4.97 3.39
C PHE A 36 8.19 4.26 2.92
N TYR A 37 8.89 3.57 3.81
CA TYR A 37 9.92 2.62 3.39
C TYR A 37 9.35 1.58 2.42
N PHE A 38 8.23 0.94 2.78
CA PHE A 38 7.68 -0.14 1.99
C PHE A 38 7.03 0.30 0.68
N ILE A 39 6.38 1.48 0.62
CA ILE A 39 5.81 1.96 -0.65
C ILE A 39 6.90 2.25 -1.68
N VAL A 40 8.05 2.81 -1.24
CA VAL A 40 9.20 3.07 -2.12
C VAL A 40 9.87 1.75 -2.53
N LYS A 41 10.15 0.85 -1.57
CA LYS A 41 10.74 -0.48 -1.85
C LYS A 41 9.89 -1.29 -2.84
N ASN A 42 8.57 -1.33 -2.60
CA ASN A 42 7.67 -2.11 -3.44
C ASN A 42 7.57 -1.53 -4.85
N GLN A 43 7.51 -0.20 -5.00
CA GLN A 43 7.56 0.42 -6.33
C GLN A 43 8.87 0.12 -7.07
N LEU A 44 10.03 0.22 -6.40
CA LEU A 44 11.32 -0.09 -7.02
C LEU A 44 11.38 -1.55 -7.52
N THR A 45 10.78 -2.46 -6.75
CA THR A 45 10.67 -3.89 -7.09
C THR A 45 9.75 -4.09 -8.30
N TRP A 46 8.57 -3.46 -8.30
CA TRP A 46 7.64 -3.52 -9.43
C TRP A 46 8.22 -2.93 -10.70
N ASP A 47 8.94 -1.80 -10.63
CA ASP A 47 9.63 -1.23 -11.78
C ASP A 47 10.60 -2.24 -12.43
N ASP A 48 11.30 -3.05 -11.63
CA ASP A 48 12.24 -4.03 -12.14
C ASP A 48 11.55 -5.25 -12.75
N GLN A 49 10.47 -5.72 -12.12
CA GLN A 49 9.64 -6.78 -12.67
C GLN A 49 8.99 -6.35 -13.99
N LEU A 50 8.41 -5.15 -14.04
CA LEU A 50 7.74 -4.61 -15.22
C LEU A 50 8.68 -4.36 -16.39
N LYS A 51 9.96 -4.04 -16.14
CA LYS A 51 10.97 -3.99 -17.21
C LYS A 51 11.30 -5.36 -17.80
N GLN A 52 11.17 -6.42 -17.01
CA GLN A 52 11.46 -7.79 -17.44
C GLN A 52 10.26 -8.41 -18.15
N THR A 53 9.05 -8.14 -17.65
CA THR A 53 7.80 -8.65 -18.21
C THR A 53 7.30 -7.69 -19.28
N HIS A 54 7.20 -8.12 -20.55
CA HIS A 54 6.68 -7.30 -21.65
C HIS A 54 5.14 -7.14 -21.57
N VAL A 55 4.61 -6.87 -20.38
CA VAL A 55 3.18 -6.69 -20.13
C VAL A 55 2.76 -5.32 -20.66
N GLU A 56 1.70 -5.29 -21.44
CA GLU A 56 1.13 -4.03 -21.91
C GLU A 56 0.60 -3.20 -20.73
N GLU A 57 1.06 -1.95 -20.62
CA GLU A 57 0.74 -1.03 -19.52
C GLU A 57 -0.77 -0.86 -19.27
N ARG A 58 -1.57 -0.80 -20.34
CA ARG A 58 -3.04 -0.68 -20.28
C ARG A 58 -3.76 -1.81 -19.54
N CYS A 59 -3.09 -2.95 -19.36
CA CYS A 59 -3.67 -4.14 -18.73
C CYS A 59 -3.48 -4.17 -17.20
N LEU A 60 -2.71 -3.22 -16.64
CA LEU A 60 -2.44 -3.16 -15.21
C LEU A 60 -3.23 -2.03 -14.53
N SER A 61 -3.43 -2.16 -13.22
CA SER A 61 -3.96 -1.07 -12.41
C SER A 61 -3.01 0.14 -12.44
N ALA A 62 -3.57 1.35 -12.39
CA ALA A 62 -2.80 2.59 -12.26
C ALA A 62 -1.88 2.60 -11.01
N ARG A 63 -2.16 1.75 -10.00
CA ARG A 63 -1.29 1.56 -8.83
C ARG A 63 0.05 0.90 -9.15
N ALA A 64 0.22 0.28 -10.33
CA ALA A 64 1.51 -0.25 -10.75
C ALA A 64 2.56 0.86 -11.01
N TYR A 65 2.09 2.10 -11.21
CA TYR A 65 2.88 3.20 -11.75
C TYR A 65 2.81 4.44 -10.85
N LEU A 66 3.30 4.33 -9.61
CA LEU A 66 3.42 5.52 -8.75
C LEU A 66 4.49 6.46 -9.32
N LYS A 67 4.08 7.69 -9.63
CA LYS A 67 5.01 8.77 -9.97
C LYS A 67 5.40 9.50 -8.71
N PHE A 68 6.68 9.46 -8.38
CA PHE A 68 7.24 10.13 -7.22
C PHE A 68 7.79 11.50 -7.60
N TYR A 69 7.48 12.49 -6.78
CA TYR A 69 7.89 13.88 -6.94
C TYR A 69 8.57 14.39 -5.67
N THR A 70 9.46 15.35 -5.82
CA THR A 70 10.18 16.06 -4.75
C THR A 70 10.12 17.56 -5.03
N PRO A 71 10.35 18.42 -4.03
CA PRO A 71 10.50 19.86 -4.27
C PRO A 71 11.55 20.14 -5.35
N ARG A 72 11.21 21.00 -6.31
CA ARG A 72 12.12 21.38 -7.40
C ARG A 72 13.38 22.04 -6.85
N CYS A 73 13.20 22.94 -5.90
CA CYS A 73 14.27 23.63 -5.18
C CYS A 73 14.47 22.97 -3.81
N GLY A 74 15.05 21.77 -3.78
CA GLY A 74 15.32 21.04 -2.54
C GLY A 74 16.20 19.81 -2.75
N ASN A 75 16.67 19.23 -1.64
CA ASN A 75 17.44 17.99 -1.66
C ASN A 75 16.63 16.84 -1.03
N PRO A 76 16.05 15.92 -1.82
CA PRO A 76 15.28 14.79 -1.28
C PRO A 76 16.12 13.87 -0.39
N LYS A 77 17.45 13.84 -0.55
CA LYS A 77 18.34 13.02 0.26
C LYS A 77 18.47 13.52 1.70
N GLU A 78 18.23 14.80 1.92
CA GLU A 78 18.29 15.45 3.24
C GLU A 78 16.89 15.52 3.85
N THR A 79 15.95 16.07 3.09
CA THR A 79 14.59 16.34 3.59
C THR A 79 13.73 15.09 3.68
N GLY A 80 14.05 14.05 2.88
CA GLY A 80 13.18 12.89 2.71
C GLY A 80 11.81 13.26 2.14
N THR A 81 11.64 14.43 1.55
CA THR A 81 10.31 14.87 1.10
C THR A 81 9.93 14.23 -0.22
N PHE A 82 8.77 13.57 -0.24
CA PHE A 82 8.17 13.14 -1.49
C PHE A 82 6.65 13.28 -1.50
N ILE A 83 6.11 13.38 -2.71
CA ILE A 83 4.69 13.22 -3.02
C ILE A 83 4.62 12.17 -4.14
N ALA A 84 3.90 11.08 -3.91
CA ALA A 84 3.70 10.03 -4.90
C ALA A 84 2.23 9.99 -5.33
N ILE A 85 2.00 9.93 -6.64
CA ILE A 85 0.68 10.04 -7.25
C ILE A 85 0.48 8.88 -8.23
N THR A 86 -0.68 8.22 -8.16
CA THR A 86 -1.12 7.23 -9.15
C THR A 86 -1.97 7.88 -10.25
N GLY A 87 -2.20 7.16 -11.35
CA GLY A 87 -2.96 7.66 -12.50
C GLY A 87 -4.45 7.95 -12.22
N GLU A 88 -5.10 8.64 -13.16
CA GLU A 88 -6.48 9.13 -13.03
C GLU A 88 -7.54 8.04 -12.83
N GLU A 89 -7.28 6.79 -13.24
CA GLU A 89 -8.21 5.65 -13.02
C GLU A 89 -8.34 5.25 -11.54
N ASP A 90 -7.36 5.61 -10.70
CA ASP A 90 -7.32 5.31 -9.27
C ASP A 90 -6.44 6.38 -8.58
N PRO A 91 -6.91 7.64 -8.46
CA PRO A 91 -6.09 8.75 -8.00
C PRO A 91 -5.83 8.61 -6.50
N THR A 92 -4.60 8.24 -6.16
CA THR A 92 -4.12 8.01 -4.80
C THR A 92 -2.86 8.83 -4.60
N ILE A 93 -2.79 9.52 -3.47
CA ILE A 93 -1.68 10.38 -3.08
C ILE A 93 -1.04 9.83 -1.82
N TYR A 94 0.27 9.66 -1.85
CA TYR A 94 1.10 9.40 -0.69
C TYR A 94 2.03 10.60 -0.52
N PHE A 95 2.25 11.07 0.70
CA PHE A 95 3.24 12.11 0.93
C PHE A 95 3.91 11.89 2.28
N GLN A 96 5.17 12.27 2.36
CA GLN A 96 5.90 12.32 3.63
C GLN A 96 7.09 13.26 3.52
N THR A 97 7.55 13.76 4.67
CA THR A 97 8.80 14.50 4.86
C THR A 97 9.43 14.15 6.21
N LEU A 98 10.75 14.25 6.32
CA LEU A 98 11.48 14.04 7.57
C LEU A 98 11.97 15.35 8.21
N GLN A 99 11.98 16.46 7.46
CA GLN A 99 12.54 17.72 7.91
C GLN A 99 11.72 18.96 7.52
N GLU A 100 10.80 18.86 6.56
CA GLU A 100 10.04 20.04 6.12
C GLU A 100 9.03 20.46 7.17
N GLU A 101 8.85 21.77 7.28
CA GLU A 101 7.81 22.36 8.11
C GLU A 101 6.42 22.13 7.47
N PRO A 102 5.34 22.06 8.26
CA PRO A 102 3.99 21.84 7.74
C PRO A 102 3.56 22.87 6.68
N SER A 103 4.01 24.13 6.79
CA SER A 103 3.73 25.18 5.80
C SER A 103 4.26 24.85 4.41
N GLN A 104 5.36 24.11 4.34
CA GLN A 104 6.01 23.74 3.11
C GLN A 104 5.26 22.58 2.43
N LEU A 105 4.80 21.58 3.20
CA LEU A 105 3.88 20.55 2.71
C LEU A 105 2.57 21.14 2.18
N LEU A 106 1.98 22.10 2.92
CA LEU A 106 0.79 22.82 2.46
C LEU A 106 1.03 23.48 1.10
N LYS A 107 2.18 24.14 0.93
CA LYS A 107 2.55 24.77 -0.34
C LYS A 107 2.61 23.74 -1.46
N TYR A 108 3.38 22.67 -1.29
CA TYR A 108 3.57 21.63 -2.31
C TYR A 108 2.26 20.97 -2.75
N LEU A 109 1.40 20.62 -1.79
CA LEU A 109 0.15 19.91 -2.06
C LEU A 109 -0.97 20.83 -2.60
N THR A 110 -0.86 22.15 -2.45
CA THR A 110 -1.91 23.11 -2.91
C THR A 110 -1.52 23.92 -4.14
N GLU A 111 -0.23 24.00 -4.46
CA GLU A 111 0.28 24.80 -5.60
C GLU A 111 0.82 23.94 -6.76
N SER A 112 1.02 22.63 -6.57
CA SER A 112 1.41 21.74 -7.68
C SER A 112 0.25 21.48 -8.63
N SER A 113 0.53 21.59 -9.92
CA SER A 113 -0.33 21.21 -11.03
C SER A 113 -0.39 19.71 -11.28
N TYR A 114 0.48 18.91 -10.63
CA TYR A 114 0.45 17.45 -10.74
C TYR A 114 -0.71 16.80 -9.99
N ILE A 115 -1.41 17.54 -9.12
CA ILE A 115 -2.50 17.02 -8.31
C ILE A 115 -3.82 17.60 -8.82
N ASP A 116 -4.65 16.76 -9.42
CA ASP A 116 -6.01 17.13 -9.78
C ASP A 116 -7.01 16.72 -8.69
N TYR A 117 -7.35 17.67 -7.81
CA TYR A 117 -8.32 17.45 -6.74
C TYR A 117 -9.74 17.17 -7.24
N ARG A 118 -10.08 17.54 -8.48
CA ARG A 118 -11.42 17.28 -9.07
C ARG A 118 -11.67 15.80 -9.31
N CYS A 119 -10.61 15.00 -9.37
CA CYS A 119 -10.67 13.54 -9.48
C CYS A 119 -10.96 12.85 -8.13
N ASN A 120 -11.19 13.61 -7.05
CA ASN A 120 -11.42 13.14 -5.70
C ASN A 120 -10.33 12.17 -5.19
N PRO A 121 -9.05 12.60 -5.15
CA PRO A 121 -7.95 11.72 -4.80
C PRO A 121 -8.07 11.16 -3.39
N VAL A 122 -7.56 9.95 -3.19
CA VAL A 122 -7.43 9.31 -1.88
C VAL A 122 -6.04 9.57 -1.33
N PHE A 123 -5.96 10.23 -0.18
CA PHE A 123 -4.74 10.29 0.60
C PHE A 123 -4.59 9.00 1.39
N ALA A 124 -3.52 8.25 1.09
CA ALA A 124 -3.23 6.97 1.69
C ALA A 124 -2.02 7.05 2.64
N ALA A 125 -1.98 6.14 3.62
CA ALA A 125 -0.92 6.08 4.63
C ALA A 125 -0.77 7.38 5.47
N VAL A 126 -1.85 8.12 5.70
CA VAL A 126 -1.80 9.40 6.44
C VAL A 126 -1.68 9.12 7.93
N SER A 127 -0.51 9.40 8.50
CA SER A 127 -0.29 9.33 9.95
C SER A 127 -1.07 10.41 10.70
N ASP A 128 -1.40 10.14 11.96
CA ASP A 128 -2.22 11.04 12.78
C ASP A 128 -1.62 12.45 12.90
N GLN A 129 -0.27 12.55 12.91
CA GLN A 129 0.44 13.84 12.95
C GLN A 129 0.20 14.71 11.70
N HIS A 130 -0.23 14.13 10.58
CA HIS A 130 -0.51 14.87 9.35
C HIS A 130 -1.99 15.20 9.16
N LEU A 131 -2.89 14.79 10.06
CA LEU A 131 -4.32 15.06 9.90
C LEU A 131 -4.62 16.56 9.92
N ASP A 132 -3.99 17.31 10.82
CA ASP A 132 -4.19 18.77 10.92
C ASP A 132 -3.72 19.49 9.66
N ILE A 133 -2.57 19.11 9.10
CA ILE A 133 -2.07 19.74 7.87
C ILE A 133 -2.89 19.32 6.65
N LEU A 134 -3.34 18.05 6.61
CA LEU A 134 -4.22 17.57 5.54
C LEU A 134 -5.54 18.34 5.53
N ASN A 135 -6.18 18.55 6.67
CA ASN A 135 -7.42 19.34 6.74
C ASN A 135 -7.22 20.75 6.16
N ARG A 136 -6.11 21.42 6.51
CA ARG A 136 -5.75 22.74 5.96
C ARG A 136 -5.49 22.71 4.45
N ILE A 137 -4.91 21.63 3.93
CA ILE A 137 -4.71 21.41 2.50
C ILE A 137 -6.08 21.30 1.82
N LEU A 138 -6.95 20.43 2.32
CA LEU A 138 -8.29 20.18 1.78
C LEU A 138 -9.13 21.46 1.77
N ASP A 139 -9.13 22.23 2.85
CA ASP A 139 -9.81 23.52 2.91
C ASP A 139 -9.31 24.49 1.82
N LYS A 140 -7.99 24.57 1.60
CA LYS A 140 -7.39 25.47 0.60
C LYS A 140 -7.71 25.07 -0.85
N VAL A 141 -7.99 23.79 -1.11
CA VAL A 141 -8.29 23.27 -2.46
C VAL A 141 -9.78 22.97 -2.66
N ASN A 142 -10.64 23.46 -1.76
CA ASN A 142 -12.09 23.28 -1.80
C ASN A 142 -12.54 21.80 -1.76
N CYS A 143 -11.86 20.99 -0.94
CA CYS A 143 -12.23 19.60 -0.69
C CYS A 143 -12.71 19.41 0.76
N THR A 144 -13.62 18.46 0.97
CA THR A 144 -13.98 17.96 2.30
C THR A 144 -13.42 16.55 2.52
N PRO A 145 -12.93 16.21 3.72
CA PRO A 145 -12.43 14.87 4.00
C PRO A 145 -13.58 13.85 4.13
N ASP A 146 -13.43 12.70 3.47
CA ASP A 146 -14.25 11.50 3.64
C ASP A 146 -13.35 10.36 4.14
N ILE A 147 -13.48 10.01 5.43
CA ILE A 147 -12.65 9.00 6.08
C ILE A 147 -13.09 7.61 5.61
N LEU A 148 -12.26 6.96 4.80
CA LEU A 148 -12.53 5.65 4.23
C LEU A 148 -12.22 4.53 5.21
N SER A 149 -11.10 4.64 5.92
CA SER A 149 -10.67 3.61 6.89
C SER A 149 -9.58 4.12 7.84
N ASP A 150 -9.73 3.72 9.11
CA ASP A 150 -8.69 3.80 10.13
C ASP A 150 -7.98 2.45 10.22
N CYS A 151 -6.66 2.48 10.13
CA CYS A 151 -5.85 1.28 10.06
C CYS A 151 -4.58 1.43 10.88
N SER A 152 -4.00 0.29 11.21
CA SER A 152 -2.75 0.20 11.93
C SER A 152 -1.74 -0.65 11.19
N TYR A 153 -0.50 -0.19 11.17
CA TYR A 153 0.65 -0.98 10.74
C TYR A 153 1.18 -1.81 11.89
N TYR A 154 1.44 -3.07 11.57
CA TYR A 154 2.08 -4.02 12.47
C TYR A 154 3.38 -4.53 11.83
N MET A 155 4.35 -4.90 12.64
CA MET A 155 5.62 -5.45 12.17
C MET A 155 6.08 -6.70 12.94
N MET A 156 6.93 -7.48 12.29
CA MET A 156 7.66 -8.60 12.84
C MET A 156 9.09 -8.59 12.28
N THR A 157 10.09 -9.02 13.05
CA THR A 157 11.46 -9.09 12.50
C THR A 157 11.59 -10.25 11.51
N ASN A 158 12.63 -10.22 10.67
CA ASN A 158 12.89 -11.30 9.73
C ASN A 158 13.07 -12.64 10.44
N GLU A 159 13.81 -12.65 11.55
CA GLU A 159 14.11 -13.85 12.33
C GLU A 159 12.84 -14.46 12.91
N GLU A 160 11.99 -13.64 13.55
CA GLU A 160 10.70 -14.05 14.10
C GLU A 160 9.77 -14.60 13.00
N ALA A 161 9.79 -13.98 11.81
CA ALA A 161 8.99 -14.41 10.67
C ALA A 161 9.46 -15.73 10.06
N LEU A 162 10.78 -15.97 10.00
CA LEU A 162 11.34 -17.24 9.51
C LEU A 162 11.05 -18.42 10.46
N LEU A 163 10.89 -18.16 11.75
CA LEU A 163 10.53 -19.15 12.77
C LEU A 163 9.06 -19.61 12.68
N GLN A 164 8.22 -18.92 11.91
CA GLN A 164 6.82 -19.31 11.75
C GLN A 164 6.71 -20.73 11.17
N SER A 165 5.83 -21.53 11.77
CA SER A 165 5.55 -22.90 11.36
C SER A 165 4.05 -23.15 11.32
N TYR A 166 3.63 -23.91 10.32
CA TYR A 166 2.24 -24.23 10.07
C TYR A 166 2.14 -25.62 9.47
N GLU A 167 1.03 -26.29 9.75
CA GLU A 167 0.67 -27.58 9.16
C GLU A 167 -0.62 -27.38 8.36
N ILE A 168 -0.66 -27.98 7.16
CA ILE A 168 -1.82 -27.92 6.29
C ILE A 168 -2.73 -29.11 6.63
N PRO A 169 -3.97 -28.87 7.07
CA PRO A 169 -4.93 -29.94 7.33
C PRO A 169 -5.21 -30.79 6.09
N LYS A 170 -5.51 -32.08 6.29
CA LYS A 170 -5.62 -33.07 5.20
C LYS A 170 -6.77 -32.80 4.21
N ASP A 171 -7.75 -32.02 4.61
CA ASP A 171 -8.95 -31.67 3.85
C ASP A 171 -8.74 -30.46 2.92
N VAL A 172 -7.59 -29.79 3.02
CA VAL A 172 -7.22 -28.66 2.18
C VAL A 172 -5.83 -28.81 1.58
N ILE A 173 -5.57 -28.06 0.53
CA ILE A 173 -4.26 -27.93 -0.11
C ILE A 173 -3.93 -26.45 -0.27
N MET A 174 -2.66 -26.08 -0.11
CA MET A 174 -2.19 -24.72 -0.33
C MET A 174 -1.58 -24.61 -1.72
N ARG A 175 -1.94 -23.55 -2.46
CA ARG A 175 -1.40 -23.26 -3.80
C ARG A 175 -1.21 -21.75 -3.96
N GLU A 176 -0.41 -21.37 -4.95
CA GLU A 176 -0.35 -19.99 -5.43
C GLU A 176 -1.72 -19.58 -5.98
N LEU A 177 -2.04 -18.30 -5.85
CA LEU A 177 -3.19 -17.70 -6.49
C LEU A 177 -2.87 -17.35 -7.94
N GLU A 178 -3.84 -17.56 -8.80
CA GLU A 178 -3.82 -17.14 -10.20
C GLU A 178 -4.61 -15.84 -10.40
N PRO A 179 -4.29 -15.01 -11.41
CA PRO A 179 -5.00 -13.76 -11.71
C PRO A 179 -6.53 -13.92 -11.81
N SER A 180 -7.01 -15.05 -12.31
CA SER A 180 -8.44 -15.39 -12.41
C SER A 180 -9.20 -15.39 -11.06
N HIS A 181 -8.50 -15.47 -9.92
CA HIS A 181 -9.13 -15.38 -8.61
C HIS A 181 -9.48 -13.94 -8.21
N SER A 182 -8.97 -12.92 -8.91
CA SER A 182 -9.17 -11.51 -8.58
C SER A 182 -10.66 -11.12 -8.56
N THR A 183 -11.46 -11.65 -9.48
CA THR A 183 -12.90 -11.36 -9.59
C THR A 183 -13.63 -11.71 -8.30
N LEU A 184 -13.51 -12.95 -7.81
CA LEU A 184 -14.13 -13.40 -6.57
C LEU A 184 -13.63 -12.61 -5.35
N MET A 185 -12.32 -12.36 -5.29
CA MET A 185 -11.74 -11.59 -4.19
C MET A 185 -12.30 -10.16 -4.16
N ASN A 186 -12.41 -9.53 -5.33
CA ASN A 186 -12.96 -8.19 -5.48
C ASN A 186 -14.44 -8.13 -5.09
N GLU A 187 -15.23 -9.12 -5.53
CA GLU A 187 -16.65 -9.23 -5.18
C GLU A 187 -16.86 -9.31 -3.67
N LEU A 188 -15.97 -10.02 -2.96
CA LEU A 188 -16.10 -10.22 -1.52
C LEU A 188 -15.33 -9.20 -0.67
N TRP A 189 -14.60 -8.26 -1.28
CA TRP A 189 -13.82 -7.26 -0.56
C TRP A 189 -14.73 -6.10 -0.13
N PRO A 190 -14.91 -5.85 1.19
CA PRO A 190 -15.80 -4.78 1.67
C PRO A 190 -15.34 -3.38 1.30
N HIS A 191 -14.07 -3.21 0.93
CA HIS A 191 -13.48 -1.93 0.52
C HIS A 191 -13.32 -1.80 -1.01
N ARG A 192 -13.99 -2.66 -1.79
CA ARG A 192 -13.95 -2.59 -3.26
C ARG A 192 -14.42 -1.21 -3.76
N TYR A 193 -13.83 -0.77 -4.86
CA TYR A 193 -14.08 0.52 -5.50
C TYR A 193 -13.97 0.36 -7.03
N PRO A 194 -14.33 1.37 -7.85
CA PRO A 194 -14.13 1.27 -9.30
C PRO A 194 -12.68 0.88 -9.64
N ASN A 195 -12.49 -0.13 -10.50
CA ASN A 195 -11.17 -0.68 -10.88
C ASN A 195 -10.41 -1.47 -9.79
N SER A 196 -10.98 -1.73 -8.61
CA SER A 196 -10.26 -2.50 -7.56
C SER A 196 -9.94 -3.94 -7.93
N GLU A 197 -10.65 -4.54 -8.89
CA GLU A 197 -10.32 -5.87 -9.43
C GLU A 197 -8.96 -5.86 -10.13
N LYS A 198 -8.67 -4.85 -10.97
CA LYS A 198 -7.36 -4.69 -11.61
C LYS A 198 -6.26 -4.55 -10.56
N TYR A 199 -6.55 -3.90 -9.44
CA TYR A 199 -5.59 -3.76 -8.33
C TYR A 199 -5.34 -5.11 -7.63
N ILE A 200 -6.37 -5.89 -7.32
CA ILE A 200 -6.18 -7.24 -6.75
C ILE A 200 -5.42 -8.14 -7.73
N GLU A 201 -5.76 -8.09 -9.01
CA GLU A 201 -5.05 -8.83 -10.06
C GLU A 201 -3.57 -8.41 -10.16
N LEU A 202 -3.28 -7.11 -10.07
CA LEU A 202 -1.91 -6.57 -10.02
C LEU A 202 -1.12 -7.17 -8.84
N LEU A 203 -1.71 -7.21 -7.64
CA LEU A 203 -1.06 -7.81 -6.47
C LEU A 203 -0.75 -9.29 -6.71
N ILE A 204 -1.69 -10.05 -7.26
CA ILE A 204 -1.46 -11.47 -7.58
C ILE A 204 -0.31 -11.62 -8.58
N LYS A 205 -0.26 -10.79 -9.63
CA LYS A 205 0.77 -10.85 -10.68
C LYS A 205 2.16 -10.46 -10.20
N LEU A 206 2.30 -9.39 -9.44
CA LEU A 206 3.61 -8.80 -9.10
C LEU A 206 4.12 -9.21 -7.71
N ASN A 207 3.21 -9.47 -6.76
CA ASN A 207 3.56 -9.82 -5.39
C ASN A 207 3.26 -11.28 -5.04
N GLY A 208 2.26 -11.87 -5.72
CA GLY A 208 1.79 -13.22 -5.44
C GLY A 208 0.86 -13.31 -4.24
N GLY A 209 0.34 -14.51 -4.02
CA GLY A 209 -0.67 -14.78 -3.01
C GLY A 209 -0.84 -16.27 -2.78
N LEU A 210 -1.29 -16.63 -1.58
CA LEU A 210 -1.53 -18.02 -1.20
C LEU A 210 -3.03 -18.26 -1.02
N GLY A 211 -3.53 -19.33 -1.62
CA GLY A 211 -4.89 -19.84 -1.44
C GLY A 211 -4.89 -21.19 -0.73
N LEU A 212 -5.88 -21.40 0.13
CA LEU A 212 -6.27 -22.73 0.58
C LEU A 212 -7.46 -23.18 -0.26
N PHE A 213 -7.41 -24.42 -0.74
CA PHE A 213 -8.44 -25.03 -1.57
C PHE A 213 -8.90 -26.33 -0.94
N ASN A 214 -10.19 -26.60 -0.96
CA ASN A 214 -10.73 -27.87 -0.53
C ASN A 214 -10.18 -28.98 -1.43
N LYS A 215 -9.66 -30.05 -0.84
CA LYS A 215 -8.94 -31.09 -1.56
C LYS A 215 -9.83 -31.88 -2.53
N ASP A 216 -11.10 -32.06 -2.18
CA ASP A 216 -12.02 -32.92 -2.92
C ASP A 216 -12.77 -32.15 -4.02
N SER A 217 -13.27 -30.94 -3.69
CA SER A 217 -14.04 -30.10 -4.61
C SER A 217 -13.18 -29.13 -5.43
N GLY A 218 -11.98 -28.81 -4.95
CA GLY A 218 -11.13 -27.77 -5.54
C GLY A 218 -11.59 -26.33 -5.23
N GLU A 219 -12.66 -26.14 -4.48
CA GLU A 219 -13.18 -24.81 -4.13
C GLU A 219 -12.22 -24.03 -3.23
N ILE A 220 -12.12 -22.72 -3.44
CA ILE A 220 -11.30 -21.85 -2.59
C ILE A 220 -11.93 -21.72 -1.20
N VAL A 221 -11.12 -22.00 -0.18
CA VAL A 221 -11.48 -21.97 1.25
C VAL A 221 -11.13 -20.61 1.87
N GLY A 222 -10.07 -20.00 1.38
CA GLY A 222 -9.60 -18.70 1.83
C GLY A 222 -8.26 -18.35 1.16
N TRP A 223 -7.83 -17.11 1.34
CA TRP A 223 -6.65 -16.57 0.69
C TRP A 223 -5.95 -15.50 1.51
N VAL A 224 -4.72 -15.17 1.10
CA VAL A 224 -3.91 -14.04 1.58
C VAL A 224 -3.02 -13.52 0.45
N LEU A 225 -2.83 -12.21 0.36
CA LEU A 225 -1.98 -11.54 -0.63
C LEU A 225 -0.83 -10.81 0.05
N LYS A 226 0.19 -10.46 -0.74
CA LYS A 226 1.19 -9.47 -0.37
C LYS A 226 0.77 -8.14 -1.00
N ASN A 227 0.46 -7.16 -0.16
CA ASN A 227 -0.15 -5.90 -0.60
C ASN A 227 0.89 -4.91 -1.18
N GLU A 228 0.45 -3.71 -1.56
CA GLU A 228 1.28 -2.63 -2.13
C GLU A 228 2.33 -2.07 -1.17
N PHE A 229 2.19 -2.34 0.13
CA PHE A 229 3.21 -2.06 1.14
C PHE A 229 4.11 -3.28 1.39
N ALA A 230 4.19 -4.20 0.43
CA ALA A 230 4.97 -5.44 0.51
C ALA A 230 4.70 -6.29 1.78
N GLY A 231 3.55 -6.09 2.43
CA GLY A 231 3.17 -6.73 3.67
C GLY A 231 2.05 -7.75 3.50
N VAL A 232 1.74 -8.49 4.57
CA VAL A 232 0.62 -9.42 4.60
C VAL A 232 -0.69 -8.62 4.56
N GLY A 233 -1.53 -8.90 3.57
CA GLY A 233 -2.80 -8.20 3.36
C GLY A 233 -3.87 -9.06 2.69
N HIS A 234 -5.08 -8.50 2.58
CA HIS A 234 -6.24 -9.16 1.94
C HIS A 234 -6.53 -10.57 2.45
N LEU A 235 -6.21 -10.87 3.72
CA LEU A 235 -6.51 -12.16 4.33
C LEU A 235 -8.02 -12.32 4.48
N GLN A 236 -8.57 -13.39 3.90
CA GLN A 236 -9.99 -13.69 4.01
C GLN A 236 -10.25 -15.19 3.98
N ILE A 237 -11.16 -15.63 4.85
CA ILE A 237 -11.66 -17.01 4.90
C ILE A 237 -13.14 -17.01 4.55
N MET A 238 -13.52 -17.92 3.64
CA MET A 238 -14.90 -18.10 3.22
C MET A 238 -15.79 -18.39 4.45
N PRO A 239 -17.00 -17.80 4.55
CA PRO A 239 -17.84 -17.89 5.74
C PRO A 239 -18.00 -19.31 6.29
N ASN A 240 -18.23 -20.29 5.40
CA ASN A 240 -18.45 -21.71 5.75
C ASN A 240 -17.18 -22.45 6.23
N HIS A 241 -16.01 -21.81 6.17
CA HIS A 241 -14.72 -22.39 6.54
C HIS A 241 -14.03 -21.64 7.69
N ARG A 242 -14.70 -20.66 8.30
CA ARG A 242 -14.17 -19.92 9.45
C ARG A 242 -14.05 -20.79 10.69
N GLN A 243 -13.26 -20.32 11.66
CA GLN A 243 -13.03 -20.99 12.95
C GLN A 243 -12.34 -22.36 12.88
N LYS A 244 -11.76 -22.71 11.72
CA LYS A 244 -10.97 -23.94 11.50
C LYS A 244 -9.45 -23.72 11.56
N GLY A 245 -9.00 -22.53 11.96
CA GLY A 245 -7.58 -22.17 12.02
C GLY A 245 -6.94 -21.76 10.69
N TYR A 246 -7.65 -21.85 9.55
CA TYR A 246 -7.11 -21.53 8.23
C TYR A 246 -6.55 -20.11 8.09
N GLY A 247 -7.17 -19.11 8.73
CA GLY A 247 -6.64 -17.74 8.71
C GLY A 247 -5.24 -17.64 9.31
N MET A 248 -5.01 -18.35 10.42
CA MET A 248 -3.70 -18.42 11.08
C MET A 248 -2.68 -19.13 10.19
N ILE A 249 -3.09 -20.23 9.53
CA ILE A 249 -2.22 -20.97 8.61
C ILE A 249 -1.76 -20.07 7.45
N LEU A 250 -2.69 -19.37 6.79
CA LEU A 250 -2.39 -18.47 5.68
C LEU A 250 -1.50 -17.29 6.15
N ALA A 251 -1.80 -16.67 7.28
CA ALA A 251 -0.99 -15.57 7.82
C ALA A 251 0.45 -16.01 8.13
N LYS A 252 0.64 -17.18 8.75
CA LYS A 252 1.97 -17.75 9.01
C LYS A 252 2.70 -18.09 7.72
N ALA A 253 2.02 -18.74 6.78
CA ALA A 253 2.60 -19.10 5.49
C ALA A 253 3.07 -17.87 4.71
N MET A 254 2.25 -16.82 4.67
CA MET A 254 2.60 -15.59 3.96
C MET A 254 3.70 -14.81 4.68
N THR A 255 3.64 -14.71 6.01
CA THR A 255 4.68 -14.07 6.82
C THR A 255 6.05 -14.73 6.57
N LYS A 256 6.10 -16.06 6.61
CA LYS A 256 7.33 -16.82 6.33
C LYS A 256 7.81 -16.64 4.89
N ARG A 257 6.89 -16.69 3.92
CA ARG A 257 7.20 -16.50 2.50
C ARG A 257 7.82 -15.12 2.26
N ILE A 258 7.22 -14.05 2.78
CA ILE A 258 7.75 -12.68 2.62
C ILE A 258 9.16 -12.60 3.22
N ALA A 259 9.38 -13.14 4.43
CA ALA A 259 10.70 -13.16 5.04
C ALA A 259 11.76 -13.92 4.19
N GLN A 260 11.36 -15.03 3.57
CA GLN A 260 12.25 -15.81 2.70
C GLN A 260 12.57 -15.12 1.37
N GLN A 261 11.61 -14.38 0.80
CA GLN A 261 11.73 -13.76 -0.52
C GLN A 261 12.37 -12.38 -0.46
N ASP A 262 11.91 -11.53 0.47
CA ASP A 262 12.27 -10.12 0.52
C ASP A 262 13.41 -9.83 1.49
N GLY A 263 13.51 -10.65 2.54
CA GLY A 263 14.35 -10.36 3.71
C GLY A 263 13.92 -9.11 4.50
N GLY A 264 14.40 -9.03 5.74
CA GLY A 264 14.17 -7.87 6.60
C GLY A 264 12.80 -7.88 7.31
N ILE A 265 12.31 -6.69 7.65
CA ILE A 265 11.07 -6.53 8.42
C ILE A 265 9.89 -7.09 7.59
N VAL A 266 8.98 -7.81 8.24
CA VAL A 266 7.68 -8.18 7.65
C VAL A 266 6.61 -7.32 8.28
N ASN A 267 5.75 -6.71 7.46
CA ASN A 267 4.66 -5.86 7.94
C ASN A 267 3.28 -6.43 7.60
N ALA A 268 2.27 -5.93 8.30
CA ALA A 268 0.86 -6.16 8.00
C ALA A 268 0.07 -4.87 8.21
N PHE A 269 -0.94 -4.65 7.36
CA PHE A 269 -1.82 -3.49 7.44
C PHE A 269 -3.24 -3.94 7.79
N ILE A 270 -3.76 -3.48 8.92
CA ILE A 270 -5.01 -4.01 9.49
C ILE A 270 -5.94 -2.87 9.85
N VAL A 271 -7.17 -2.91 9.34
CA VAL A 271 -8.26 -2.00 9.73
C VAL A 271 -8.51 -2.12 11.24
N ASP A 272 -8.58 -1.00 11.94
CA ASP A 272 -8.63 -0.98 13.41
C ASP A 272 -9.88 -1.67 13.97
N LYS A 273 -11.00 -1.57 13.24
CA LYS A 273 -12.27 -2.22 13.56
C LYS A 273 -12.26 -3.73 13.29
N ASN A 274 -11.25 -4.27 12.60
CA ASN A 274 -11.11 -5.70 12.35
C ASN A 274 -10.44 -6.41 13.54
N THR A 275 -11.19 -6.57 14.64
CA THR A 275 -10.72 -7.20 15.87
C THR A 275 -10.19 -8.62 15.64
N ASN A 276 -10.79 -9.38 14.73
CA ASN A 276 -10.35 -10.75 14.44
C ASN A 276 -8.94 -10.79 13.84
N SER A 277 -8.66 -9.94 12.84
CA SER A 277 -7.30 -9.85 12.28
C SER A 277 -6.32 -9.31 13.30
N ARG A 278 -6.67 -8.29 14.08
CA ARG A 278 -5.78 -7.75 15.13
C ARG A 278 -5.36 -8.82 16.14
N LEU A 279 -6.33 -9.58 16.67
CA LEU A 279 -6.05 -10.68 17.59
C LEU A 279 -5.24 -11.81 16.94
N LEU A 280 -5.45 -12.06 15.65
CA LEU A 280 -4.70 -13.08 14.91
C LEU A 280 -3.23 -12.69 14.77
N PHE A 281 -2.94 -11.46 14.35
CA PHE A 281 -1.57 -10.98 14.13
C PHE A 281 -0.83 -10.75 15.46
N ASP A 282 -1.52 -10.28 16.51
CA ASP A 282 -0.98 -10.20 17.86
C ASP A 282 -0.53 -11.59 18.36
N LYS A 283 -1.39 -12.62 18.23
CA LYS A 283 -1.04 -14.02 18.56
C LYS A 283 0.12 -14.57 17.72
N LEU A 284 0.30 -14.07 16.50
CA LEU A 284 1.40 -14.48 15.62
C LEU A 284 2.74 -13.88 16.09
N GLY A 285 2.70 -12.80 16.88
CA GLY A 285 3.87 -12.08 17.40
C GLY A 285 4.12 -10.73 16.72
N TYR A 286 3.19 -10.24 15.88
CA TYR A 286 3.32 -8.92 15.28
C TYR A 286 3.10 -7.82 16.32
N LYS A 287 3.90 -6.76 16.24
CA LYS A 287 3.84 -5.59 17.13
C LYS A 287 3.20 -4.41 16.41
N LEU A 288 2.28 -3.73 17.08
CA LEU A 288 1.71 -2.47 16.60
C LEU A 288 2.79 -1.39 16.50
N VAL A 289 2.80 -0.64 15.41
CA VAL A 289 3.82 0.38 15.11
C VAL A 289 3.22 1.77 15.02
N ALA A 290 2.25 1.97 14.12
CA ALA A 290 1.72 3.28 13.81
C ALA A 290 0.27 3.19 13.31
N GLY A 291 -0.53 4.20 13.64
CA GLY A 291 -1.83 4.44 13.03
C GLY A 291 -1.67 5.06 11.63
N SER A 292 -2.69 4.87 10.80
CA SER A 292 -2.72 5.31 9.41
C SER A 292 -4.14 5.43 8.91
N ASN A 293 -4.42 6.53 8.22
CA ASN A 293 -5.73 6.87 7.73
C ASN A 293 -5.77 6.83 6.20
N TRP A 294 -6.91 6.41 5.66
CA TRP A 294 -7.26 6.53 4.24
C TRP A 294 -8.38 7.54 4.11
N ILE A 295 -8.11 8.67 3.46
CA ILE A 295 -9.01 9.82 3.43
C ILE A 295 -9.21 10.23 1.97
N ARG A 296 -10.46 10.19 1.49
CA ARG A 296 -10.81 10.75 0.19
C ARG A 296 -11.01 12.26 0.31
N ALA A 297 -10.35 13.01 -0.56
CA ALA A 297 -10.64 14.42 -0.76
C ALA A 297 -11.87 14.54 -1.66
N SER A 298 -13.02 14.96 -1.12
CA SER A 298 -14.24 15.15 -1.93
C SER A 298 -14.31 16.60 -2.38
N PHE A 299 -14.07 16.85 -3.67
CA PHE A 299 -14.07 18.18 -4.26
C PHE A 299 -15.48 18.78 -4.24
N SER A 300 -15.58 20.00 -3.72
CA SER A 300 -16.81 20.79 -3.73
C SER A 300 -16.82 21.69 -4.97
N GLN A 301 -17.94 21.67 -5.71
CA GLN A 301 -18.16 22.55 -6.86
C GLN A 301 -18.37 24.01 -6.45
#